data_AF-A0A166YH77-F1
#
_entry.id   AF-A0A166YH77-F1
#
_cell.length_a   1.000
_cell.length_b   1.000
_cell.length_c   1.000
_cell.angle_alpha   90.00
_cell.angle_beta   90.00
_cell.angle_gamma   90.00
#
_symmetry.space_group_name_H-M   'P 1'
#
loop_
_entity.id
_entity.type
_entity.pdbx_description
1 polymer ?
#
loop_
_entity_poly.entity_id
_entity_poly.type
_entity_poly.pdbx_seq_one_letter_code
_entity_poly.pdbx_strand_id
1 'polypeptide(L)'
;MKATNAIHLLASTCLTWAANVDRRVAEAECGALGVMEAPASAYANGGIVRKCRDHPLGNSGSAPVSGKRDESPLLNALHKRCNTPLDEPWGCSNTGYCWKACGQDGEWCWTAGNYGNGNWATCSSVGDCGSDDERFGCSGGCGC
;
A
#
# COMPACT_ATOMS: atom_id res chain seq x y z
N MET A 1 -42.36 -3.51 55.05
CA MET A 1 -41.34 -2.45 54.85
C MET A 1 -39.97 -2.99 55.21
N LYS A 2 -39.07 -3.15 54.22
CA LYS A 2 -37.70 -2.58 54.18
C LYS A 2 -36.94 -3.15 52.98
N ALA A 3 -36.23 -2.25 52.32
CA ALA A 3 -35.86 -2.31 50.92
C ALA A 3 -34.59 -3.13 50.65
N THR A 4 -34.60 -3.73 49.46
CA THR A 4 -33.49 -4.31 48.70
C THR A 4 -32.48 -3.23 48.31
N ASN A 5 -31.19 -3.46 48.52
CA ASN A 5 -30.13 -2.65 47.91
C ASN A 5 -29.24 -3.55 47.04
N ALA A 6 -29.53 -3.58 45.74
CA ALA A 6 -28.64 -4.08 44.70
C ALA A 6 -27.76 -2.92 44.23
N ILE A 7 -26.43 -3.08 44.34
CA ILE A 7 -25.47 -2.11 43.76
C ILE A 7 -25.18 -2.57 42.34
N HIS A 8 -25.65 -1.79 41.37
CA HIS A 8 -25.45 -2.01 39.95
C HIS A 8 -23.99 -1.74 39.55
N LEU A 9 -23.37 -2.71 38.89
CA LEU A 9 -22.30 -2.45 37.91
C LEU A 9 -22.85 -1.59 36.76
N LEU A 10 -21.97 -0.80 36.14
CA LEU A 10 -21.76 -0.66 34.68
C LEU A 10 -21.38 0.80 34.32
N ALA A 11 -20.11 1.04 34.00
CA ALA A 11 -19.72 2.10 33.07
C ALA A 11 -18.24 1.94 32.67
N SER A 12 -17.96 1.20 31.59
CA SER A 12 -16.70 1.31 30.84
C SER A 12 -16.84 0.67 29.46
N THR A 13 -17.62 1.30 28.58
CA THR A 13 -17.70 0.91 27.16
C THR A 13 -17.94 2.13 26.26
N CYS A 14 -17.00 3.11 26.21
CA CYS A 14 -17.13 4.26 25.30
C CYS A 14 -15.83 4.66 24.57
N LEU A 15 -14.85 3.79 24.37
CA LEU A 15 -13.60 4.13 23.65
C LEU A 15 -13.40 3.43 22.29
N THR A 16 -14.34 2.63 21.81
CA THR A 16 -14.11 1.77 20.60
C THR A 16 -14.68 2.33 19.28
N TRP A 17 -15.46 3.40 19.32
CA TRP A 17 -16.08 4.01 18.13
C TRP A 17 -15.16 4.89 17.26
N ALA A 18 -14.22 5.65 17.83
CA ALA A 18 -13.44 6.62 17.05
C ALA A 18 -12.49 5.96 16.03
N ALA A 19 -11.80 4.87 16.42
CA ALA A 19 -10.86 4.18 15.53
C ALA A 19 -11.56 3.40 14.39
N ASN A 20 -12.81 2.97 14.60
CA ASN A 20 -13.56 2.22 13.58
C ASN A 20 -14.16 3.11 12.48
N VAL A 21 -14.43 4.39 12.76
CA VAL A 21 -14.95 5.33 11.76
C VAL A 21 -13.85 5.71 10.76
N ASP A 22 -12.64 5.99 11.24
CA ASP A 22 -11.49 6.34 10.38
C ASP A 22 -11.16 5.22 9.38
N ARG A 23 -11.15 3.97 9.86
CA ARG A 23 -10.93 2.80 9.01
C ARG A 23 -12.01 2.61 7.94
N ARG A 24 -13.29 2.76 8.27
CA ARG A 24 -14.39 2.61 7.27
C ARG A 24 -14.34 3.67 6.19
N VAL A 25 -13.95 4.90 6.54
CA VAL A 25 -13.73 5.97 5.56
C VAL A 25 -12.56 5.61 4.65
N ALA A 26 -11.45 5.14 5.23
CA ALA A 26 -10.30 4.67 4.45
C ALA A 26 -10.64 3.49 3.54
N GLU A 27 -11.42 2.51 4.02
CA GLU A 27 -11.89 1.37 3.23
C GLU A 27 -12.75 1.83 2.05
N ALA A 28 -13.67 2.78 2.27
CA ALA A 28 -14.51 3.35 1.21
C ALA A 28 -13.69 4.13 0.17
N GLU A 29 -12.68 4.90 0.60
CA GLU A 29 -11.81 5.66 -0.30
C GLU A 29 -10.85 4.75 -1.10
N CYS A 30 -10.26 3.76 -0.46
CA CYS A 30 -9.29 2.89 -1.09
C CYS A 30 -9.93 1.78 -1.94
N GLY A 31 -11.14 1.33 -1.59
CA GLY A 31 -11.87 0.31 -2.33
C GLY A 31 -11.02 -0.93 -2.57
N ALA A 32 -10.83 -1.29 -3.85
CA ALA A 32 -10.05 -2.46 -4.25
C ALA A 32 -8.55 -2.37 -3.91
N LEU A 33 -8.01 -1.16 -3.69
CA LEU A 33 -6.60 -0.97 -3.34
C LEU A 33 -6.28 -1.38 -1.89
N GLY A 34 -7.31 -1.59 -1.06
CA GLY A 34 -7.14 -1.88 0.36
C GLY A 34 -6.58 -0.71 1.18
N VAL A 35 -6.81 -0.75 2.50
CA VAL A 35 -6.24 0.22 3.43
C VAL A 35 -4.84 -0.24 3.84
N MET A 36 -3.92 0.70 4.00
CA MET A 36 -2.56 0.41 4.43
C MET A 36 -2.51 0.02 5.90
N GLU A 37 -1.93 -1.15 6.17
CA GLU A 37 -1.60 -1.62 7.51
C GLU A 37 -0.09 -1.57 7.72
N ALA A 38 0.40 -0.41 8.19
CA ALA A 38 1.82 -0.20 8.44
C ALA A 38 2.21 -0.55 9.89
N PRO A 39 3.43 -1.04 10.16
CA PRO A 39 3.89 -1.29 11.52
C PRO A 39 4.01 0.02 12.30
N ALA A 40 3.92 -0.04 13.64
CA ALA A 40 4.04 1.13 14.51
C ALA A 40 5.34 1.94 14.27
N SER A 41 6.43 1.26 13.88
CA SER A 41 7.69 1.90 13.51
C SER A 41 7.58 2.85 12.33
N ALA A 42 6.65 2.62 11.39
CA ALA A 42 6.42 3.49 10.25
C ALA A 42 5.80 4.84 10.64
N TYR A 43 5.17 4.92 11.82
CA TYR A 43 4.61 6.17 12.37
C TYR A 43 5.56 6.86 13.36
N ALA A 44 6.65 6.19 13.76
CA ALA A 44 7.61 6.76 14.70
C ALA A 44 8.30 7.99 14.09
N ASN A 45 8.69 8.94 14.95
CA ASN A 45 9.43 10.15 14.57
C ASN A 45 8.77 11.00 13.46
N GLY A 46 7.43 10.94 13.34
CA GLY A 46 6.69 11.69 12.32
C GLY A 46 6.68 11.03 10.94
N GLY A 47 6.92 9.72 10.86
CA GLY A 47 6.83 8.97 9.62
C GLY A 47 5.48 9.12 8.92
N ILE A 48 5.53 9.32 7.60
CA ILE A 48 4.34 9.46 6.76
C ILE A 48 3.95 8.08 6.26
N VAL A 49 2.69 7.69 6.49
CA VAL A 49 2.09 6.46 5.95
C VAL A 49 0.94 6.86 5.03
N ARG A 50 0.96 6.37 3.80
CA ARG A 50 -0.14 6.63 2.84
C ARG A 50 -1.37 5.80 3.22
N LYS A 51 -2.55 6.28 2.83
CA LYS A 51 -3.83 5.66 3.18
C LYS A 51 -4.08 4.30 2.51
N CYS A 52 -3.86 4.18 1.20
CA CYS A 52 -4.22 2.98 0.43
C CYS A 52 -3.02 2.09 0.18
N ARG A 53 -3.20 0.77 0.35
CA ARG A 53 -2.15 -0.24 0.31
C ARG A 53 -1.59 -0.46 -1.09
N ASP A 54 -2.44 -0.55 -2.11
CA ASP A 54 -1.98 -0.91 -3.44
C ASP A 54 -1.81 0.33 -4.33
N HIS A 55 -0.86 0.28 -5.26
CA HIS A 55 -0.62 1.37 -6.18
C HIS A 55 -1.83 1.55 -7.11
N PRO A 56 -2.32 2.77 -7.39
CA PRO A 56 -3.49 3.00 -8.25
C PRO A 56 -3.36 2.46 -9.68
N LEU A 57 -2.13 2.24 -10.15
CA LEU A 57 -1.86 1.62 -11.45
C LEU A 57 -1.81 0.08 -11.42
N GLY A 58 -2.00 -0.54 -10.24
CA GLY A 58 -2.01 -1.99 -10.05
C GLY A 58 -0.62 -2.64 -10.13
N ASN A 59 -0.45 -3.81 -9.48
CA ASN A 59 0.80 -4.60 -9.52
C ASN A 59 0.68 -5.94 -10.26
N SER A 60 -0.53 -6.35 -10.66
CA SER A 60 -0.90 -7.69 -11.21
C SER A 60 -1.34 -8.79 -10.22
N GLY A 61 -1.65 -8.50 -8.95
CA GLY A 61 -1.85 -9.59 -7.96
C GLY A 61 -3.12 -9.56 -7.10
N SER A 62 -4.00 -8.57 -7.25
CA SER A 62 -5.24 -8.49 -6.47
C SER A 62 -6.37 -7.85 -7.26
N ALA A 63 -7.16 -8.70 -7.95
CA ALA A 63 -8.48 -8.45 -8.54
C ALA A 63 -8.63 -7.27 -9.55
N PRO A 64 -9.51 -7.40 -10.56
CA PRO A 64 -9.64 -6.40 -11.61
C PRO A 64 -10.23 -5.12 -11.02
N VAL A 65 -9.50 -4.00 -11.08
CA VAL A 65 -10.10 -2.68 -11.03
C VAL A 65 -10.94 -2.55 -12.30
N SER A 66 -12.22 -2.94 -12.19
CA SER A 66 -13.22 -2.81 -13.25
C SER A 66 -13.50 -1.34 -13.49
N GLY A 67 -12.62 -0.70 -14.25
CA GLY A 67 -12.76 0.66 -14.73
C GLY A 67 -11.90 0.78 -15.96
N LYS A 68 -12.52 0.78 -17.14
CA LYS A 68 -11.87 1.03 -18.42
C LYS A 68 -10.96 2.25 -18.28
N ARG A 69 -9.65 2.04 -18.25
CA ARG A 69 -8.66 3.11 -18.37
C ARG A 69 -7.65 2.65 -19.41
N ASP A 70 -7.33 3.59 -20.28
CA ASP A 70 -6.49 3.40 -21.44
C ASP A 70 -5.24 2.59 -21.08
N GLU A 71 -5.16 1.40 -21.66
CA GLU A 71 -4.07 0.46 -21.40
C GLU A 71 -2.77 1.06 -21.90
N SER A 72 -1.99 1.64 -21.00
CA SER A 72 -0.63 2.04 -21.30
C SER A 72 0.16 0.77 -21.68
N PRO A 73 0.89 0.75 -22.82
CA PRO A 73 1.67 -0.41 -23.27
C PRO A 73 2.63 -0.96 -22.22
N LEU A 74 3.07 -0.12 -21.27
CA LEU A 74 3.93 -0.51 -20.14
C LEU A 74 3.20 -1.14 -18.96
N LEU A 75 1.94 -0.77 -18.73
CA LEU A 75 1.10 -1.44 -17.73
C LEU A 75 0.88 -2.89 -18.17
N ASN A 76 0.74 -3.10 -19.48
CA ASN A 76 0.82 -4.40 -20.14
C ASN A 76 2.22 -5.04 -20.06
N ALA A 77 3.32 -4.29 -20.18
CA ALA A 77 4.67 -4.86 -20.11
C ALA A 77 5.08 -5.30 -18.68
N LEU A 78 4.74 -4.53 -17.65
CA LEU A 78 4.92 -4.88 -16.23
C LEU A 78 3.96 -5.99 -15.79
N HIS A 79 2.71 -6.00 -16.27
CA HIS A 79 1.82 -7.17 -16.10
C HIS A 79 2.35 -8.43 -16.79
N LYS A 80 2.96 -8.31 -17.97
CA LYS A 80 3.52 -9.45 -18.72
C LYS A 80 4.87 -9.93 -18.18
N ARG A 81 5.50 -9.20 -17.26
CA ARG A 81 6.84 -9.53 -16.73
C ARG A 81 6.86 -10.70 -15.77
N CYS A 82 5.69 -11.15 -15.32
CA CYS A 82 5.55 -12.38 -14.60
C CYS A 82 5.97 -13.57 -15.47
N ASN A 83 6.96 -14.33 -15.00
CA ASN A 83 7.62 -15.43 -15.70
C ASN A 83 8.67 -15.01 -16.74
N THR A 84 9.17 -13.77 -16.69
CA THR A 84 10.37 -13.35 -17.42
C THR A 84 11.29 -12.57 -16.48
N PRO A 85 12.56 -12.98 -16.32
CA PRO A 85 13.51 -12.19 -15.54
C PRO A 85 13.55 -10.73 -16.01
N LEU A 86 13.62 -9.83 -15.04
CA LEU A 86 13.78 -8.41 -15.32
C LEU A 86 15.27 -8.16 -15.58
N ASP A 87 15.59 -7.65 -16.77
CA ASP A 87 16.97 -7.29 -17.12
C ASP A 87 17.51 -6.14 -16.25
N GLU A 88 16.60 -5.36 -15.65
CA GLU A 88 16.92 -4.22 -14.81
C GLU A 88 16.41 -4.42 -13.38
N PRO A 89 17.23 -4.14 -12.35
CA PRO A 89 16.87 -4.32 -10.95
C PRO A 89 15.82 -3.30 -10.49
N TRP A 90 15.68 -2.16 -11.16
CA TRP A 90 14.64 -1.15 -10.94
C TRP A 90 14.41 -0.30 -12.18
N GLY A 91 13.34 0.49 -12.17
CA GLY A 91 13.07 1.40 -13.27
C GLY A 91 12.04 2.47 -12.96
N CYS A 92 11.95 3.41 -13.89
CA CYS A 92 10.95 4.46 -13.90
C CYS A 92 9.84 4.09 -14.89
N SER A 93 8.58 4.12 -14.45
CA SER A 93 7.44 3.97 -15.35
C SER A 93 7.27 5.22 -16.21
N ASN A 94 6.61 5.09 -17.37
CA ASN A 94 6.24 6.25 -18.19
C ASN A 94 5.25 7.19 -17.50
N THR A 95 4.61 6.74 -16.42
CA THR A 95 3.73 7.55 -15.57
C THR A 95 4.47 8.22 -14.42
N GLY A 96 5.80 8.07 -14.35
CA GLY A 96 6.67 8.74 -13.39
C GLY A 96 6.72 8.08 -12.01
N TYR A 97 6.57 6.75 -11.93
CA TYR A 97 6.66 5.99 -10.68
C TYR A 97 7.78 4.96 -10.72
N CYS A 98 8.45 4.80 -9.58
CA CYS A 98 9.52 3.82 -9.44
C CYS A 98 8.98 2.43 -9.14
N TRP A 99 9.48 1.44 -9.86
CA TRP A 99 9.28 0.01 -9.61
C TRP A 99 10.63 -0.67 -9.45
N LYS A 100 10.66 -1.85 -8.80
CA LYS A 100 11.87 -2.67 -8.75
C LYS A 100 11.60 -4.16 -8.78
N ALA A 101 12.59 -4.91 -9.27
CA ALA A 101 12.63 -6.34 -9.16
C ALA A 101 12.81 -6.74 -7.69
N CYS A 102 12.11 -7.79 -7.27
CA CYS A 102 12.15 -8.25 -5.88
C CYS A 102 12.11 -9.78 -5.73
N GLY A 103 11.93 -10.51 -6.84
CA GLY A 103 11.95 -11.97 -6.90
C GLY A 103 12.79 -12.49 -8.07
N GLN A 104 12.79 -13.80 -8.27
CA GLN A 104 13.65 -14.48 -9.24
C GLN A 104 12.98 -14.74 -10.58
N ASP A 105 11.65 -14.75 -10.62
CA ASP A 105 10.81 -15.15 -11.75
C ASP A 105 10.10 -13.94 -12.38
N GLY A 106 10.74 -12.76 -12.30
CA GLY A 106 10.24 -11.51 -12.85
C GLY A 106 9.29 -10.75 -11.92
N GLU A 107 9.18 -11.16 -10.65
CA GLU A 107 8.37 -10.45 -9.67
C GLU A 107 8.94 -9.07 -9.40
N TRP A 108 8.03 -8.12 -9.23
CA TRP A 108 8.35 -6.73 -9.00
C TRP A 108 7.37 -6.12 -8.00
N CYS A 109 7.69 -4.91 -7.59
CA CYS A 109 6.84 -4.13 -6.71
C CYS A 109 6.89 -2.66 -7.13
N TRP A 110 5.81 -1.94 -6.86
CA TRP A 110 5.89 -0.49 -6.75
C TRP A 110 6.67 -0.12 -5.50
N THR A 111 7.46 0.93 -5.63
CA THR A 111 8.29 1.41 -4.52
C THR A 111 7.66 2.62 -3.85
N ALA A 112 7.85 2.73 -2.54
CA ALA A 112 7.37 3.86 -1.75
C ALA A 112 8.37 4.21 -0.65
N GLY A 113 8.32 5.47 -0.21
CA GLY A 113 9.10 5.94 0.91
C GLY A 113 8.69 5.30 2.23
N ASN A 114 9.41 5.62 3.30
CA ASN A 114 9.19 5.04 4.63
C ASN A 114 9.14 3.50 4.57
N TYR A 115 10.14 2.90 3.91
CA TYR A 115 10.27 1.45 3.72
C TYR A 115 9.01 0.81 3.10
N GLY A 116 8.43 1.46 2.10
CA GLY A 116 7.24 0.95 1.40
C GLY A 116 5.90 1.39 2.00
N ASN A 117 5.90 2.15 3.10
CA ASN A 117 4.66 2.55 3.81
C ASN A 117 4.17 3.95 3.47
N GLY A 118 5.07 4.81 3.02
CA GLY A 118 4.83 6.22 2.76
C GLY A 118 4.33 6.50 1.36
N ASN A 119 4.61 7.70 0.87
CA ASN A 119 4.20 8.11 -0.46
C ASN A 119 4.92 7.27 -1.54
N TRP A 120 4.24 7.05 -2.65
CA TRP A 120 4.82 6.39 -3.83
C TRP A 120 6.06 7.14 -4.31
N ALA A 121 7.11 6.39 -4.62
CA ALA A 121 8.33 6.97 -5.15
C ALA A 121 8.11 7.37 -6.61
N THR A 122 8.46 8.60 -6.95
CA THR A 122 8.27 9.19 -8.26
C THR A 122 9.60 9.45 -8.96
N CYS A 123 9.58 9.49 -10.28
CA CYS A 123 10.76 9.66 -11.11
C CYS A 123 10.48 10.44 -12.38
N SER A 124 11.50 11.13 -12.89
CA SER A 124 11.55 11.66 -14.25
C SER A 124 12.48 10.83 -15.14
N SER A 125 13.41 10.08 -14.53
CA SER A 125 14.34 9.18 -15.18
C SER A 125 14.62 7.95 -14.29
N VAL A 126 15.20 6.90 -14.87
CA VAL A 126 15.58 5.69 -14.12
C VAL A 126 16.57 6.00 -12.98
N GLY A 127 17.41 7.02 -13.13
CA GLY A 127 18.38 7.43 -12.11
C GLY A 127 17.76 8.05 -10.86
N ASP A 128 16.48 8.41 -10.90
CA ASP A 128 15.74 8.89 -9.73
C ASP A 128 15.24 7.73 -8.86
N CYS A 129 15.29 6.50 -9.38
CA CYS A 129 14.88 5.28 -8.69
C CYS A 129 16.10 4.52 -8.14
N GLY A 130 15.85 3.63 -7.19
CA GLY A 130 16.91 2.83 -6.57
C GLY A 130 16.40 1.50 -6.03
N SER A 131 17.25 0.85 -5.25
CA SER A 131 17.02 -0.47 -4.70
C SER A 131 16.31 -0.42 -3.33
N ASP A 132 16.98 -0.79 -2.24
CA ASP A 132 16.42 -0.90 -0.88
C ASP A 132 17.02 0.17 0.04
N ASP A 133 16.60 1.42 -0.16
CA ASP A 133 16.72 2.46 0.85
C ASP A 133 15.32 2.84 1.38
N GLU A 134 15.28 3.74 2.37
CA GLU A 134 14.01 4.20 2.96
C GLU A 134 13.05 4.85 1.95
N ARG A 135 13.53 5.28 0.78
CA ARG A 135 12.76 5.95 -0.28
C ARG A 135 12.18 4.95 -1.30
N PHE A 136 12.79 3.78 -1.44
CA PHE A 136 12.47 2.80 -2.49
C PHE A 136 12.02 1.42 -1.96
N GLY A 137 11.46 1.37 -0.75
CA GLY A 137 10.95 0.13 -0.17
C GLY A 137 9.81 -0.47 -0.98
N CYS A 138 9.81 -1.81 -1.14
CA CYS A 138 8.70 -2.51 -1.79
C CYS A 138 7.40 -2.32 -1.01
N SER A 139 6.34 -2.03 -1.73
CA SER A 139 5.05 -1.69 -1.15
C SER A 139 4.00 -2.72 -1.56
N GLY A 140 3.28 -3.29 -0.58
CA GLY A 140 2.30 -4.35 -0.85
C GLY A 140 2.91 -5.75 -1.08
N GLY A 141 4.23 -5.88 -0.98
CA GLY A 141 4.96 -7.14 -1.16
C GLY A 141 5.61 -7.26 -2.53
N CYS A 142 6.28 -8.39 -2.74
CA CYS A 142 6.87 -8.75 -4.01
C CYS A 142 5.92 -9.66 -4.77
N GLY A 143 5.63 -9.35 -6.04
CA GLY A 143 4.80 -10.25 -6.80
C GLY A 143 4.50 -9.87 -8.23
N CYS A 144 3.61 -10.71 -8.73
CA CYS A 144 2.73 -10.49 -9.85
C CYS A 144 1.40 -10.08 -9.21
#